data_AF-A0A8C4ZB64-F1
#
_entry.id   AF-A0A8C4ZB64-F1
#
_cell.length_a   1.000
_cell.length_b   1.000
_cell.length_c   1.000
_cell.angle_alpha   90.00
_cell.angle_beta   90.00
_cell.angle_gamma   90.00
#
_symmetry.space_group_name_H-M   'P 1'
#
loop_
_entity.id
_entity.type
_entity.pdbx_description
1 polymer ?
#
loop_
_entity_poly.entity_id
_entity_poly.type
_entity_poly.pdbx_seq_one_letter_code
_entity_poly.pdbx_strand_id
1 'polypeptide(L)'
;MANERLRALEEVEKEVGVVLQCAGNVLLELSKDKHNASFLDRQLAQFLSSVNRIESELSGQIRYLTQVATGQPHEGSTYSARKDCQMALNRAEYAKVKLGELGRTCELKTSREHHTLIDVYL
;
A
#
# COMPACT_ATOMS: atom_id res chain seq x y z
N MET A 1 -1.74 -8.58 -8.56
CA MET A 1 -0.80 -7.51 -8.15
C MET A 1 0.17 -7.90 -7.03
N ALA A 2 -0.24 -8.08 -5.76
CA ALA A 2 0.73 -8.41 -4.69
C ALA A 2 1.51 -9.73 -4.95
N ASN A 3 0.81 -10.79 -5.39
CA ASN A 3 1.44 -12.05 -5.79
C ASN A 3 2.35 -11.93 -7.02
N GLU A 4 2.04 -11.05 -7.97
CA GLU A 4 2.90 -10.84 -9.15
C GLU A 4 4.19 -10.11 -8.77
N ARG A 5 4.11 -9.18 -7.81
CA ARG A 5 5.27 -8.46 -7.28
C ARG A 5 6.17 -9.38 -6.46
N LEU A 6 5.60 -10.25 -5.63
CA LEU A 6 6.36 -11.30 -4.93
C LEU A 6 7.05 -12.23 -5.92
N ARG A 7 6.33 -12.69 -6.96
CA ARG A 7 6.93 -13.52 -8.02
C ARG A 7 8.07 -12.81 -8.76
N ALA A 8 7.96 -11.50 -9.00
CA ALA A 8 9.05 -10.73 -9.60
C ALA A 8 10.29 -10.69 -8.70
N LEU A 9 10.11 -10.59 -7.38
CA LEU A 9 11.23 -10.65 -6.41
C LEU A 9 11.86 -12.04 -6.35
N GLU A 10 11.08 -13.12 -6.46
CA GLU A 10 11.62 -14.48 -6.60
C GLU A 10 12.50 -14.64 -7.85
N GLU A 11 12.10 -14.02 -8.97
CA GLU A 11 12.93 -14.01 -10.18
C GLU A 11 14.22 -13.16 -10.00
N VAL A 12 14.16 -12.06 -9.25
CA VAL A 12 15.38 -11.30 -8.88
C VAL A 12 16.33 -12.16 -8.05
N GLU A 13 15.81 -12.93 -7.08
CA GLU A 13 16.62 -13.81 -6.25
C GLU A 13 17.33 -14.90 -7.08
N LYS A 14 16.65 -15.46 -8.09
CA LYS A 14 17.27 -16.39 -9.04
C LYS A 14 18.40 -15.73 -9.83
N GLU A 15 18.21 -14.50 -10.30
CA GLU A 15 19.25 -13.74 -11.00
C GLU A 15 20.47 -13.46 -10.11
N VAL A 16 20.28 -13.20 -8.81
CA VAL A 16 21.38 -13.08 -7.84
C VAL A 16 22.19 -14.39 -7.78
N GLY A 17 21.52 -15.54 -7.80
CA GLY A 17 22.17 -16.84 -7.92
C GLY A 17 23.02 -16.97 -9.20
N VAL A 18 22.52 -16.48 -10.33
CA VAL A 18 23.25 -16.46 -11.61
C VAL A 18 24.50 -15.58 -11.53
N VAL A 19 24.39 -14.39 -10.91
CA VAL A 19 25.53 -13.46 -10.70
C VAL A 19 26.63 -14.14 -9.89
N LEU A 20 26.27 -14.79 -8.77
CA LEU A 20 27.22 -15.51 -7.93
C LEU A 20 27.88 -16.68 -8.68
N GLN A 21 27.10 -17.45 -9.45
CA GLN A 21 27.64 -18.53 -10.26
C GLN A 21 28.61 -18.02 -11.33
N CYS A 22 28.29 -16.92 -12.01
CA CYS A 22 29.17 -16.32 -13.00
C CYS A 22 30.49 -15.86 -12.37
N ALA A 23 30.43 -15.19 -11.22
CA ALA A 23 31.62 -14.77 -10.48
C ALA A 23 32.47 -15.97 -10.04
N GLY A 24 31.86 -17.03 -9.50
CA GLY A 24 32.55 -18.26 -9.12
C GLY A 24 33.25 -18.93 -10.30
N ASN A 25 32.57 -18.99 -11.46
CA ASN A 25 33.15 -19.54 -12.69
C ASN A 25 34.35 -18.71 -13.20
N VAL A 26 34.26 -17.38 -13.12
CA VAL A 26 35.37 -16.49 -13.49
C VAL A 26 36.57 -16.72 -12.58
N LEU A 27 36.36 -16.74 -11.26
CA LEU A 27 37.44 -16.99 -10.30
C LEU A 27 38.11 -18.36 -10.51
N LEU A 28 37.31 -19.40 -10.77
CA LEU A 28 37.83 -20.74 -11.05
C LEU A 28 38.60 -20.81 -12.37
N GLU A 29 38.16 -20.08 -13.39
CA GLU A 29 38.89 -20.03 -14.66
C GLU A 29 40.22 -19.30 -14.47
N LEU A 30 40.23 -18.17 -13.75
CA LEU A 30 41.42 -17.37 -13.47
C LEU A 30 42.47 -18.10 -12.62
N SER A 31 42.07 -19.13 -11.85
CA SER A 31 43.01 -19.95 -11.07
C SER A 31 43.80 -20.97 -11.90
N LYS A 32 43.50 -21.12 -13.20
CA LYS A 32 44.22 -22.03 -14.10
C LYS A 32 45.49 -21.36 -14.63
N ASP A 33 46.49 -22.18 -14.99
CA ASP A 33 47.73 -21.68 -15.62
C ASP A 33 47.49 -21.08 -17.00
N LYS A 34 46.48 -21.59 -17.73
CA LYS A 34 46.06 -21.08 -19.04
C LYS A 34 44.57 -20.82 -19.04
N HIS A 35 44.19 -19.56 -19.21
CA HIS A 35 42.82 -19.09 -19.19
C HIS A 35 42.14 -19.22 -20.55
N ASN A 36 40.85 -19.55 -20.55
CA ASN A 36 39.97 -19.48 -21.72
C ASN A 36 39.29 -18.10 -21.79
N ALA A 37 39.87 -17.20 -22.59
CA ALA A 37 39.35 -15.84 -22.77
C ALA A 37 37.89 -15.82 -23.27
N SER A 38 37.52 -16.69 -24.22
CA SER A 38 36.15 -16.74 -24.73
C SER A 38 35.13 -17.18 -23.67
N PHE A 39 35.53 -18.08 -22.77
CA PHE A 39 34.69 -18.45 -21.63
C PHE A 39 34.53 -17.28 -20.66
N LEU A 40 35.63 -16.59 -20.31
CA LEU A 40 35.60 -15.41 -19.44
C LEU A 40 34.69 -14.33 -19.98
N ASP A 41 34.80 -14.00 -21.28
CA ASP A 41 33.94 -13.01 -21.94
C ASP A 41 32.46 -13.37 -21.85
N ARG A 42 32.12 -14.66 -22.07
CA ARG A 42 30.75 -15.14 -21.94
C ARG A 42 30.23 -15.02 -20.50
N GLN A 43 31.03 -15.42 -19.51
CA GLN A 43 30.64 -15.32 -18.11
C GLN A 43 30.50 -13.87 -17.67
N LEU A 44 31.36 -12.97 -18.15
CA LEU A 44 31.26 -11.54 -17.89
C LEU A 44 30.02 -10.92 -18.54
N ALA A 45 29.72 -11.26 -19.79
CA ALA A 45 28.51 -10.78 -20.47
C ALA A 45 27.22 -11.23 -19.74
N GLN A 46 27.18 -12.50 -19.30
CA GLN A 46 26.05 -13.02 -18.52
C GLN A 46 25.95 -12.32 -17.15
N PHE A 47 27.07 -12.13 -16.46
CA PHE A 47 27.12 -11.41 -15.18
C PHE A 47 26.54 -10.00 -15.31
N LEU A 48 27.00 -9.22 -16.30
CA LEU A 48 26.54 -7.85 -16.54
C LEU A 48 25.06 -7.81 -16.90
N SER A 49 24.59 -8.75 -17.72
CA SER A 49 23.17 -8.85 -18.08
C SER A 49 22.29 -9.13 -16.86
N SER A 50 22.69 -10.06 -15.98
CA SER A 50 21.94 -10.39 -14.76
C SER A 50 21.95 -9.22 -13.78
N VAL A 51 23.09 -8.54 -13.59
CA VAL A 51 23.17 -7.34 -12.73
C VAL A 51 22.25 -6.23 -13.23
N ASN A 52 22.25 -5.93 -14.54
CA ASN A 52 21.37 -4.91 -15.12
C ASN A 52 19.89 -5.25 -14.90
N ARG A 53 19.51 -6.53 -15.02
CA ARG A 53 18.14 -6.98 -14.77
C ARG A 53 17.75 -6.85 -13.31
N ILE A 54 18.62 -7.25 -12.37
CA ILE A 54 18.41 -7.07 -10.93
C ILE A 54 18.20 -5.59 -10.61
N GLU A 55 19.07 -4.71 -11.11
CA GLU A 55 18.98 -3.27 -10.87
C GLU A 55 17.68 -2.68 -11.39
N SER A 56 17.30 -3.02 -12.63
CA SER A 56 16.06 -2.54 -13.26
C SER A 56 14.82 -2.97 -12.47
N GLU A 57 14.72 -4.25 -12.11
CA GLU A 57 13.59 -4.80 -11.38
C GLU A 57 13.50 -4.23 -9.97
N LEU A 58 14.60 -4.21 -9.21
CA LEU A 58 14.62 -3.63 -7.86
C LEU A 58 14.28 -2.14 -7.88
N SER A 59 14.79 -1.39 -8.86
CA SER A 59 14.42 0.03 -9.04
C SER A 59 12.93 0.20 -9.35
N GLY A 60 12.33 -0.73 -10.10
CA GLY A 60 10.88 -0.79 -10.32
C GLY A 60 10.11 -1.03 -9.03
N GLN A 61 10.56 -1.98 -8.20
CA GLN A 61 9.93 -2.29 -6.91
C GLN A 61 10.06 -1.15 -5.90
N ILE A 62 11.23 -0.50 -5.82
CA ILE A 62 11.46 0.66 -4.97
C ILE A 62 10.53 1.80 -5.39
N ARG A 63 10.46 2.14 -6.68
CA ARG A 63 9.54 3.18 -7.18
C ARG A 63 8.09 2.88 -6.81
N TYR A 64 7.66 1.63 -6.97
CA TYR A 64 6.33 1.22 -6.55
C TYR A 64 6.12 1.39 -5.04
N LEU A 65 7.04 0.90 -4.21
CA LEU A 65 6.98 1.05 -2.75
C LEU A 65 6.94 2.52 -2.35
N THR A 66 7.75 3.38 -2.96
CA THR A 66 7.70 4.83 -2.75
C THR A 66 6.32 5.38 -3.09
N GLN A 67 5.73 4.99 -4.21
CA GLN A 67 4.39 5.45 -4.61
C GLN A 67 3.31 5.02 -3.61
N VAL A 68 3.32 3.75 -3.17
CA VAL A 68 2.28 3.24 -2.25
C VAL A 68 2.51 3.64 -0.80
N ALA A 69 3.76 3.80 -0.36
CA ALA A 69 4.11 4.14 1.03
C ALA A 69 3.98 5.64 1.33
N THR A 70 4.08 6.51 0.32
CA THR A 70 3.93 7.98 0.47
C THR A 70 2.48 8.45 0.42
N GLY A 71 1.51 7.54 0.38
CA GLY A 71 0.08 7.88 0.44
C GLY A 71 -0.48 8.48 -0.86
N GLN A 72 0.19 8.31 -2.00
CA GLN A 72 -0.45 8.53 -3.28
C GLN A 72 -1.65 7.57 -3.39
N PRO A 73 -2.83 8.05 -3.83
CA PRO A 73 -4.04 7.25 -3.84
C PRO A 73 -3.81 6.08 -4.80
N HIS A 74 -3.52 4.92 -4.24
CA HIS A 74 -3.77 3.66 -4.92
C HIS A 74 -5.26 3.67 -5.25
N GLU A 75 -5.58 3.51 -6.52
CA GLU A 75 -6.94 3.40 -7.02
C GLU A 75 -7.62 2.19 -6.34
N GLY A 76 -8.32 2.44 -5.22
CA GLY A 76 -9.22 1.51 -4.52
C GLY A 76 -8.58 0.70 -3.38
N SER A 77 -9.20 0.50 -2.21
CA SER A 77 -10.50 0.96 -1.70
C SER A 77 -10.61 0.82 -0.17
N THR A 78 -9.56 0.44 0.58
CA THR A 78 -9.73 0.13 2.02
C THR A 78 -9.59 1.34 2.93
N TYR A 79 -8.58 2.21 2.72
CA TYR A 79 -8.43 3.39 3.58
C TYR A 79 -9.49 4.45 3.26
N SER A 80 -9.72 4.75 1.99
CA SER A 80 -10.77 5.71 1.59
C SER A 80 -12.14 5.22 2.06
N ALA A 81 -12.55 3.98 1.75
CA ALA A 81 -13.86 3.50 2.18
C ALA A 81 -14.00 3.42 3.71
N ARG A 82 -12.93 3.08 4.46
CA ARG A 82 -12.97 3.14 5.93
C ARG A 82 -13.11 4.57 6.43
N LYS A 83 -12.39 5.53 5.84
CA LYS A 83 -12.49 6.95 6.20
C LYS A 83 -13.86 7.53 5.85
N ASP A 84 -14.39 7.20 4.67
CA ASP A 84 -15.71 7.62 4.22
C ASP A 84 -16.81 7.04 5.12
N CYS A 85 -16.70 5.75 5.47
CA CYS A 85 -17.57 5.10 6.46
C CYS A 85 -17.46 5.77 7.84
N GLN A 86 -16.24 6.05 8.32
CA GLN A 86 -16.04 6.74 9.60
C GLN A 86 -16.64 8.15 9.60
N MET A 87 -16.50 8.89 8.50
CA MET A 87 -17.11 10.21 8.36
C MET A 87 -18.63 10.13 8.31
N ALA A 88 -19.19 9.15 7.59
CA ALA A 88 -20.63 8.91 7.55
C ALA A 88 -21.17 8.56 8.94
N LEU A 89 -20.46 7.73 9.71
CA LEU A 89 -20.80 7.39 11.09
C LEU A 89 -20.79 8.62 12.00
N ASN A 90 -19.74 9.44 11.93
CA ASN A 90 -19.66 10.68 12.72
C ASN A 90 -20.81 11.64 12.39
N ARG A 91 -21.20 11.75 11.11
CA ARG A 91 -22.34 12.55 10.68
C ARG A 91 -23.67 12.00 11.22
N ALA A 92 -23.85 10.68 11.20
CA ALA A 92 -25.05 10.02 11.73
C ALA A 92 -25.18 10.23 13.25
N GLU A 93 -24.09 10.07 14.00
CA GLU A 93 -24.09 10.34 15.45
C GLU A 93 -24.38 11.81 15.76
N TYR A 94 -23.81 12.74 14.99
CA TYR A 94 -24.13 14.16 15.13
C TYR A 94 -25.61 14.45 14.86
N ALA A 95 -26.18 13.88 13.80
CA ALA A 95 -27.60 14.04 13.48
C ALA A 95 -28.50 13.49 14.60
N LYS A 96 -28.14 12.33 15.17
CA LYS A 96 -28.84 11.73 16.32
C LYS A 96 -28.82 12.65 17.54
N VAL A 97 -27.68 13.27 17.86
CA VAL A 97 -27.58 14.25 18.95
C VAL A 97 -28.53 15.43 18.70
N LYS A 98 -28.51 16.00 17.49
CA LYS A 98 -29.37 17.13 17.12
C LYS A 98 -30.86 16.80 17.13
N LEU A 99 -31.24 15.61 16.70
CA LEU A 99 -32.64 15.14 16.80
C LEU A 99 -33.07 14.98 18.26
N GLY A 100 -32.19 14.49 19.13
CA GLY A 100 -32.47 14.40 20.57
C GLY A 100 -32.66 15.76 21.24
N GLU A 101 -31.84 16.76 20.89
CA GLU A 101 -32.01 18.14 21.35
C GLU A 101 -33.35 18.74 20.90
N LEU A 102 -33.72 18.50 19.63
CA LEU A 102 -34.99 18.96 19.08
C LEU A 102 -36.20 18.29 19.75
N GLY A 103 -36.15 16.97 19.96
CA GLY A 103 -37.19 16.21 20.64
C GLY A 103 -37.50 16.77 22.03
N ARG A 104 -36.47 17.00 22.85
CA ARG A 104 -36.62 17.64 24.17
C ARG A 104 -37.25 19.03 24.07
N THR A 105 -36.88 19.80 23.05
CA THR A 105 -37.44 21.14 22.84
C THR A 105 -38.93 21.08 22.49
N CYS A 106 -39.34 20.12 21.66
CA CYS A 106 -40.74 19.89 21.34
C CYS A 106 -41.53 19.46 22.58
N GLU A 107 -41.04 18.51 23.36
CA GLU A 107 -41.68 18.06 24.61
C GLU A 107 -41.87 19.20 25.62
N LEU A 108 -40.87 20.08 25.75
CA LEU A 108 -40.94 21.27 26.59
C LEU A 108 -41.99 22.28 26.08
N LYS A 109 -42.12 22.46 24.76
CA LYS A 109 -43.15 23.32 24.18
C LYS A 109 -44.55 22.75 24.40
N THR A 110 -44.75 21.46 24.11
CA THR A 110 -46.03 20.78 24.34
C THR A 110 -46.42 20.86 25.83
N SER A 111 -45.49 20.61 26.75
CA SER A 111 -45.73 20.72 28.19
C SER A 111 -46.11 22.14 28.62
N ARG A 112 -45.48 23.17 28.03
CA ARG A 112 -45.82 24.58 28.27
C ARG A 112 -47.19 24.93 27.71
N GLU A 113 -47.53 24.49 26.51
CA GLU A 113 -48.85 24.71 25.91
C GLU A 113 -49.96 24.09 26.76
N HIS A 114 -49.76 22.86 27.27
CA HIS A 114 -50.71 22.23 28.20
C HIS A 114 -50.86 23.01 29.51
N HIS A 115 -49.77 23.52 30.09
CA HIS A 115 -49.85 24.34 31.32
C HIS A 115 -50.60 25.66 31.09
N THR A 116 -50.32 26.33 29.97
CA THR A 116 -50.97 27.60 29.61
C THR A 116 -52.47 27.41 29.32
N LEU A 117 -52.87 26.28 28.73
CA LEU A 117 -54.28 25.94 28.54
C LEU A 117 -55.01 25.67 29.85
N ILE A 118 -54.35 25.05 30.84
CA ILE A 118 -54.95 24.83 32.17
C ILE A 118 -55.14 26.17 32.89
N ASP A 119 -54.16 27.09 32.80
CA ASP A 119 -54.22 28.42 33.44
C ASP A 119 -55.24 29.38 32.81
N VAL A 120 -55.71 29.11 31.58
CA VAL A 120 -56.74 29.92 30.89
C VAL A 120 -58.16 29.41 31.17
N TYR A 121 -58.31 28.13 31.54
CA TYR A 121 -59.61 27.48 31.77
C TYR A 121 -59.97 27.29 33.26
N LEU A 122 -59.13 27.78 34.18
CA LEU A 122 -59.39 27.90 35.63
C LEU A 122 -59.37 29.37 36.05
#